data_AF-U9VNB7-F1
#
_entry.id   AF-U9VNB7-F1
#
_cell.length_a   1.000
_cell.length_b   1.000
_cell.length_c   1.000
_cell.angle_alpha   90.00
_cell.angle_beta   90.00
_cell.angle_gamma   90.00
#
_symmetry.space_group_name_H-M   'P 1'
#
loop_
_entity.id
_entity.type
_entity.pdbx_description
1 polymer ?
#
loop_
_entity_poly.entity_id
_entity_poly.type
_entity_poly.pdbx_seq_one_letter_code
_entity_poly.pdbx_strand_id
1 'polypeptide(L)'
;MIEIKHPQEQARLRRLALAAQGLLQTQPYGRGLAGARKAINHLGYVQIDTISVVERAHHHVFYSRVPKFKPAMTNQMLLNGDIFEYWAHAAAFLPITDFRFSLPYKHAIKSGQTHWYRNRDTKLMGELLARIRSDGPIRARDIETNTTKRAGWWDWKP
;
A
#
# COMPACT_ATOMS: atom_id res chain seq x y z
N MET A 1 9.22 -17.33 -21.07
CA MET A 1 9.79 -17.52 -19.72
C MET A 1 11.29 -17.33 -19.86
N ILE A 2 11.96 -16.57 -18.98
CA ILE A 2 13.41 -16.35 -19.10
C ILE A 2 14.13 -17.64 -18.66
N GLU A 3 14.87 -18.27 -19.57
CA GLU A 3 15.64 -19.47 -19.30
C GLU A 3 17.06 -19.10 -18.83
N ILE A 4 17.47 -19.55 -17.64
CA ILE A 4 18.80 -19.29 -17.08
C ILE A 4 19.66 -20.52 -17.34
N LYS A 5 20.69 -20.39 -18.17
CA LYS A 5 21.50 -21.53 -18.65
C LYS A 5 22.76 -21.76 -17.79
N HIS A 6 23.25 -20.72 -17.11
CA HIS A 6 24.46 -20.82 -16.30
C HIS A 6 24.25 -20.31 -14.86
N PRO A 7 24.78 -21.01 -13.83
CA PRO A 7 24.65 -20.57 -12.42
C PRO A 7 25.17 -19.15 -12.15
N GLN A 8 26.20 -18.71 -12.87
CA GLN A 8 26.74 -17.35 -12.75
C GLN A 8 25.73 -16.28 -13.19
N GLU A 9 24.88 -16.59 -14.17
CA GLU A 9 23.81 -15.68 -14.61
C GLU A 9 22.75 -15.53 -13.53
N GLN A 10 22.40 -16.62 -12.82
CA GLN A 10 21.47 -16.57 -11.70
C GLN A 10 22.01 -15.66 -10.59
N ALA A 11 23.28 -15.79 -10.24
CA ALA A 11 23.93 -14.93 -9.24
C ALA A 11 23.95 -13.45 -9.68
N ARG A 12 24.21 -13.19 -10.98
CA ARG A 12 24.17 -11.83 -11.55
C ARG A 12 22.77 -11.23 -11.49
N LEU A 13 21.74 -11.99 -11.87
CA LEU A 13 20.34 -11.54 -11.82
C LEU A 13 19.88 -11.25 -10.38
N ARG A 14 20.26 -12.09 -9.42
CA ARG A 14 19.99 -11.83 -7.99
C ARG A 14 20.63 -10.53 -7.53
N ARG A 15 21.91 -10.28 -7.86
CA ARG A 15 22.59 -9.03 -7.53
C ARG A 15 21.90 -7.82 -8.17
N LEU A 16 21.50 -7.92 -9.43
CA LEU A 16 20.77 -6.85 -10.11
C LEU A 16 19.44 -6.56 -9.43
N ALA A 17 18.67 -7.59 -9.07
CA ALA A 17 17.42 -7.44 -8.35
C ALA A 17 17.62 -6.76 -6.98
N LEU A 18 18.61 -7.20 -6.20
CA LEU A 18 18.94 -6.59 -4.91
C LEU A 18 19.42 -5.14 -5.04
N ALA A 19 20.22 -4.85 -6.07
CA ALA A 19 20.68 -3.49 -6.37
C ALA A 19 19.51 -2.58 -6.74
N ALA A 20 18.63 -3.03 -7.63
CA ALA A 20 17.42 -2.30 -8.03
C ALA A 20 16.45 -2.10 -6.86
N GLN A 21 16.50 -2.94 -5.83
CA GLN A 21 15.71 -2.79 -4.62
C GLN A 21 16.40 -1.92 -3.55
N GLY A 22 17.62 -1.44 -3.77
CA GLY A 22 18.37 -0.66 -2.79
C GLY A 22 18.76 -1.49 -1.56
N LEU A 23 19.16 -2.74 -1.74
CA LEU A 23 19.52 -3.66 -0.64
C LEU A 23 21.02 -3.99 -0.58
N LEU A 24 21.83 -3.45 -1.48
CA LEU A 24 23.28 -3.69 -1.51
C LEU A 24 24.09 -2.58 -0.85
N GLN A 25 23.53 -1.38 -0.70
CA GLN A 25 24.18 -0.24 -0.06
C GLN A 25 23.59 -0.01 1.34
N THR A 26 24.37 0.56 2.26
CA THR A 26 23.92 0.84 3.64
C THR A 26 22.87 1.95 3.72
N GLN A 27 22.94 2.96 2.83
CA GLN A 27 22.06 4.13 2.85
C GLN A 27 21.69 4.61 1.42
N PRO A 28 21.13 3.74 0.56
CA PRO A 28 20.94 4.04 -0.86
C PRO A 28 20.04 5.26 -1.10
N TYR A 29 19.20 5.61 -0.13
CA TYR A 29 18.26 6.73 -0.22
C TYR A 29 18.52 7.82 0.82
N GLY A 30 19.55 7.68 1.66
CA GLY A 30 19.78 8.55 2.82
C GLY A 30 19.00 8.11 4.06
N ARG A 31 18.63 9.05 4.94
CA ARG A 31 18.13 8.78 6.31
C ARG A 31 16.82 9.50 6.64
N GLY A 32 16.07 8.95 7.59
CA GLY A 32 14.85 9.53 8.13
C GLY A 32 13.77 9.80 7.07
N LEU A 33 12.95 10.83 7.29
CA LEU A 33 11.81 11.16 6.44
C LEU A 33 12.20 11.44 4.98
N ALA A 34 13.27 12.22 4.76
CA ALA A 34 13.78 12.50 3.41
C ALA A 34 14.26 11.23 2.69
N GLY A 35 14.89 10.30 3.41
CA GLY A 35 15.27 9.00 2.84
C GLY A 35 14.06 8.11 2.54
N ALA A 36 13.04 8.12 3.39
CA ALA A 36 11.81 7.38 3.17
C ALA A 36 11.08 7.84 1.89
N ARG A 37 11.01 9.16 1.67
CA ARG A 37 10.49 9.75 0.42
C ARG A 37 11.27 9.28 -0.80
N LYS A 38 12.60 9.32 -0.76
CA LYS A 38 13.44 8.84 -1.87
C LYS A 38 13.24 7.34 -2.12
N ALA A 39 13.15 6.54 -1.05
CA ALA A 39 12.94 5.10 -1.16
C ALA A 39 11.60 4.77 -1.83
N ILE A 40 10.47 5.35 -1.40
CA ILE A 40 9.17 5.07 -2.03
C ILE A 40 9.11 5.54 -3.48
N ASN A 41 9.69 6.71 -3.81
CA ASN A 41 9.76 7.19 -5.20
C ASN A 41 10.59 6.27 -6.10
N HIS A 42 11.63 5.63 -5.57
CA HIS A 42 12.42 4.65 -6.32
C HIS A 42 11.71 3.30 -6.46
N LEU A 43 11.11 2.81 -5.38
CA LEU A 43 10.41 1.52 -5.38
C LEU A 43 9.10 1.56 -6.17
N GLY A 44 8.45 2.72 -6.24
CA GLY A 44 7.15 2.93 -6.90
C GLY A 44 5.96 2.28 -6.18
N TYR A 45 6.20 1.38 -5.24
CA TYR A 45 5.17 0.59 -4.57
C TYR A 45 5.67 -0.02 -3.26
N VAL A 46 4.88 0.10 -2.18
CA VAL A 46 5.09 -0.66 -0.94
C VAL A 46 3.74 -1.19 -0.44
N GLN A 47 3.56 -2.51 -0.45
CA GLN A 47 2.33 -3.15 0.00
C GLN A 47 2.08 -2.92 1.50
N ILE A 48 0.86 -2.50 1.83
CA ILE A 48 0.36 -2.35 3.19
C ILE A 48 -0.14 -3.72 3.65
N ASP A 49 0.71 -4.43 4.37
CA ASP A 49 0.33 -5.68 5.01
C ASP A 49 0.31 -5.54 6.55
N THR A 50 -0.75 -6.04 7.16
CA THR A 50 -0.93 -6.04 8.61
C THR A 50 -0.58 -7.41 9.16
N ILE A 51 0.58 -7.53 9.79
CA ILE A 51 0.97 -8.73 10.53
C ILE A 51 0.70 -8.53 12.02
N SER A 52 0.22 -9.58 12.69
CA SER A 52 -0.33 -9.51 14.05
C SER A 52 0.69 -9.75 15.16
N VAL A 53 1.87 -10.29 14.83
CA VAL A 53 2.85 -10.78 15.81
C VAL A 53 4.09 -9.89 15.91
N VAL A 54 4.46 -9.19 14.84
CA VAL A 54 5.62 -8.29 14.80
C VAL A 54 5.21 -6.94 14.18
N GLU A 55 6.15 -6.02 14.00
CA GLU A 55 5.90 -4.75 13.31
C GLU A 55 5.37 -4.97 11.87
N ARG A 56 4.57 -4.04 11.34
CA ARG A 56 3.91 -4.19 10.02
C ARG A 56 4.92 -4.35 8.88
N ALA A 57 4.60 -5.18 7.89
CA ALA A 57 5.53 -5.55 6.82
C ALA A 57 6.07 -4.34 6.03
N HIS A 58 5.21 -3.35 5.74
CA HIS A 58 5.59 -2.11 5.05
C HIS A 58 6.63 -1.29 5.83
N HIS A 59 6.65 -1.34 7.17
CA HIS A 59 7.67 -0.65 7.94
C HIS A 59 9.05 -1.32 7.79
N HIS A 60 9.10 -2.65 7.67
CA HIS A 60 10.35 -3.38 7.41
C HIS A 60 10.97 -3.01 6.06
N VAL A 61 10.14 -2.77 5.04
CA VAL A 61 10.61 -2.33 3.71
C VAL A 61 11.38 -1.01 3.82
N PHE A 62 10.86 -0.02 4.55
CA PHE A 62 11.57 1.25 4.76
C PHE A 62 12.76 1.11 5.70
N TYR A 63 12.58 0.41 6.82
CA TYR A 63 13.62 0.23 7.83
C TYR A 63 14.88 -0.44 7.25
N SER A 64 14.73 -1.43 6.38
CA SER A 64 15.85 -2.13 5.73
C SER A 64 16.67 -1.25 4.77
N ARG A 65 16.14 -0.11 4.33
CA ARG A 65 16.74 0.77 3.30
C ARG A 65 17.11 2.16 3.80
N VAL A 66 16.48 2.61 4.89
CA VAL A 66 16.52 4.00 5.36
C VAL A 66 16.86 4.04 6.85
N PRO A 67 18.13 4.31 7.21
CA PRO A 67 18.50 4.50 8.60
C PRO A 67 17.69 5.60 9.28
N LYS A 68 17.43 5.43 10.58
CA LYS A 68 16.60 6.34 11.40
C LYS A 68 15.14 6.47 10.91
N PHE A 69 14.67 5.58 10.03
CA PHE A 69 13.25 5.46 9.75
C PHE A 69 12.49 5.11 11.02
N LYS A 70 11.34 5.76 11.23
CA LYS A 70 10.39 5.44 12.29
C LYS A 70 9.00 5.25 11.65
N PRO A 71 8.18 4.29 12.12
CA PRO A 71 6.83 4.08 11.59
C PRO A 71 6.00 5.35 11.42
N ALA A 72 6.06 6.28 12.38
CA ALA A 72 5.33 7.56 12.29
C ALA A 72 5.64 8.39 11.03
N MET A 73 6.77 8.15 10.36
CA MET A 73 7.13 8.84 9.11
C MET A 73 6.22 8.46 7.94
N THR A 74 5.61 7.26 7.90
CA THR A 74 4.64 6.92 6.85
C THR A 74 3.38 7.76 6.99
N ASN A 75 2.86 7.88 8.20
CA ASN A 75 1.74 8.77 8.52
C ASN A 75 2.07 10.23 8.17
N GLN A 76 3.29 10.68 8.49
CA GLN A 76 3.73 12.03 8.13
C GLN A 76 3.80 12.23 6.61
N MET A 77 4.29 11.24 5.85
CA MET A 77 4.31 11.30 4.38
C MET A 77 2.90 11.34 3.78
N LEU A 78 1.93 10.60 4.35
CA LEU A 78 0.52 10.69 3.95
C LEU A 78 -0.05 12.09 4.19
N LEU A 79 0.15 12.63 5.41
CA LEU A 79 -0.35 13.96 5.78
C LEU A 79 0.25 15.08 4.92
N ASN A 80 1.53 14.94 4.54
CA ASN A 80 2.22 15.88 3.67
C ASN A 80 1.82 15.73 2.18
N GLY A 81 1.09 14.68 1.81
CA GLY A 81 0.79 14.36 0.42
C GLY A 81 2.01 13.87 -0.37
N ASP A 82 3.04 13.34 0.29
CA ASP A 82 4.21 12.74 -0.39
C ASP A 82 3.84 11.38 -1.03
N ILE A 83 2.90 10.67 -0.41
CA ILE A 83 2.40 9.35 -0.80
C ILE A 83 0.88 9.30 -0.64
N PHE A 84 0.24 8.31 -1.27
CA PHE A 84 -1.17 8.01 -1.06
C PHE A 84 -1.40 6.50 -0.92
N GLU A 85 -2.50 6.13 -0.26
CA GLU A 85 -2.96 4.75 -0.17
C GLU A 85 -3.88 4.40 -1.34
N TYR A 86 -3.69 3.22 -1.93
CA TYR A 86 -4.53 2.76 -3.03
C TYR A 86 -4.53 1.23 -3.15
N TRP A 87 -5.65 0.70 -3.64
CA TRP A 87 -5.76 -0.68 -4.09
C TRP A 87 -5.21 -0.80 -5.51
N ALA A 88 -3.90 -1.07 -5.61
CA ALA A 88 -3.24 -1.41 -6.87
C ALA A 88 -3.34 -2.93 -7.10
N HIS A 89 -2.22 -3.64 -7.26
CA HIS A 89 -2.23 -5.10 -7.18
C HIS A 89 -2.68 -5.59 -5.79
N ALA A 90 -2.31 -4.85 -4.74
CA ALA A 90 -2.85 -4.96 -3.39
C ALA A 90 -2.95 -3.56 -2.75
N ALA A 91 -3.45 -3.47 -1.52
CA ALA A 91 -3.39 -2.25 -0.74
C ALA A 91 -1.93 -1.82 -0.57
N ALA A 92 -1.60 -0.57 -0.92
CA ALA A 92 -0.23 -0.12 -0.97
C ALA A 92 -0.08 1.39 -0.77
N PHE A 93 1.11 1.79 -0.32
CA PHE A 93 1.63 3.14 -0.49
C PHE A 93 2.21 3.30 -1.89
N LEU A 94 1.84 4.40 -2.54
CA LEU A 94 2.35 4.81 -3.85
C LEU A 94 2.87 6.26 -3.77
N PRO A 95 3.90 6.63 -4.55
CA PRO A 95 4.33 8.02 -4.66
C PRO A 95 3.19 8.91 -5.17
N ILE A 96 3.04 10.12 -4.63
CA ILE A 96 1.98 11.03 -5.09
C ILE A 96 2.09 11.38 -6.58
N THR A 97 3.31 11.37 -7.12
CA THR A 97 3.57 11.58 -8.56
C THR A 97 2.86 10.55 -9.43
N ASP A 98 2.56 9.36 -8.90
CA ASP A 98 1.92 8.27 -9.64
C ASP A 98 0.40 8.26 -9.49
N PHE A 99 -0.17 9.23 -8.76
CA PHE A 99 -1.62 9.33 -8.56
C PHE A 99 -2.41 9.33 -9.87
N ARG A 100 -1.86 9.95 -10.93
CA ARG A 100 -2.49 10.00 -12.26
C ARG A 100 -2.80 8.61 -12.82
N PHE A 101 -2.00 7.59 -12.49
CA PHE A 101 -2.19 6.23 -12.98
C PHE A 101 -3.33 5.50 -12.27
N SER A 102 -3.76 5.98 -11.10
CA SER A 102 -4.96 5.48 -10.42
C SER A 102 -6.27 6.01 -11.02
N LEU A 103 -6.22 7.13 -11.75
CA LEU A 103 -7.41 7.84 -12.21
C LEU A 103 -8.25 7.04 -13.22
N PRO A 104 -7.71 6.38 -14.26
CA PRO A 104 -8.52 5.63 -15.21
C PRO A 104 -9.40 4.59 -14.52
N TYR A 105 -8.85 3.90 -13.54
CA TYR A 105 -9.54 2.88 -12.78
C TYR A 105 -10.62 3.46 -11.85
N LYS A 106 -10.31 4.55 -11.15
CA LYS A 106 -11.28 5.30 -10.34
C LYS A 106 -12.45 5.83 -11.19
N HIS A 107 -12.15 6.34 -12.39
CA HIS A 107 -13.16 6.82 -13.33
C HIS A 107 -14.04 5.69 -13.85
N ALA A 108 -13.47 4.54 -14.21
CA ALA A 108 -14.21 3.34 -14.61
C ALA A 108 -15.18 2.87 -13.52
N ILE A 109 -14.74 2.78 -12.26
CA ILE A 109 -15.62 2.42 -11.14
C ILE A 109 -16.72 3.48 -10.97
N LYS A 110 -16.36 4.77 -11.01
CA LYS A 110 -17.33 5.88 -10.90
C LYS A 110 -18.36 5.85 -12.02
N SER A 111 -17.98 5.45 -13.23
CA SER A 111 -18.89 5.32 -14.38
C SER A 111 -19.70 4.02 -14.37
N GLY A 112 -19.64 3.24 -13.28
CA GLY A 112 -20.46 2.06 -13.10
C GLY A 112 -19.82 0.74 -13.56
N GLN A 113 -18.57 0.73 -14.03
CA GLN A 113 -17.89 -0.53 -14.34
C GLN A 113 -17.75 -1.39 -13.08
N THR A 114 -17.82 -2.70 -13.27
CA THR A 114 -17.75 -3.68 -12.19
C THR A 114 -16.30 -4.12 -11.99
N HIS A 115 -15.82 -4.07 -10.75
CA HIS A 115 -14.53 -4.64 -10.36
C HIS A 115 -14.66 -6.15 -10.07
N TRP A 116 -13.91 -6.68 -9.10
CA TRP A 116 -13.95 -8.07 -8.66
C TRP A 116 -15.26 -8.39 -7.94
N TYR A 117 -15.84 -7.42 -7.22
CA TYR A 117 -17.11 -7.60 -6.52
C TYR A 117 -18.29 -7.16 -7.41
N ARG A 118 -19.08 -8.14 -7.86
CA ARG A 118 -20.18 -7.93 -8.81
C ARG A 118 -21.46 -7.40 -8.15
N ASN A 119 -21.72 -7.81 -6.90
CA ASN A 119 -22.99 -7.56 -6.21
C ASN A 119 -22.90 -6.34 -5.29
N ARG A 120 -22.60 -5.16 -5.85
CA ARG A 120 -22.42 -3.92 -5.08
C ARG A 120 -23.68 -3.58 -4.28
N ASP A 121 -23.53 -3.31 -2.99
CA ASP A 121 -24.60 -2.77 -2.14
C ASP A 121 -24.64 -1.24 -2.27
N THR A 122 -25.38 -0.75 -3.26
CA THR A 122 -25.48 0.68 -3.55
C THR A 122 -26.14 1.47 -2.42
N LYS A 123 -27.00 0.82 -1.63
CA LYS A 123 -27.65 1.43 -0.47
C LYS A 123 -26.60 1.68 0.62
N LEU A 124 -25.85 0.66 1.01
CA LEU A 124 -24.77 0.78 1.99
C LEU A 124 -23.71 1.80 1.54
N MET A 125 -23.31 1.77 0.27
CA MET A 125 -22.38 2.75 -0.28
C MET A 125 -22.90 4.19 -0.13
N GLY A 126 -24.19 4.42 -0.38
CA GLY A 126 -24.82 5.73 -0.19
C GLY A 126 -24.84 6.18 1.27
N GLU A 127 -25.18 5.26 2.18
CA GLU A 127 -25.16 5.51 3.64
C GLU A 127 -23.75 5.86 4.14
N LEU A 128 -22.74 5.12 3.71
CA LEU A 128 -21.34 5.40 4.06
C LEU A 128 -20.86 6.75 3.53
N LEU A 129 -21.21 7.11 2.29
CA LEU A 129 -20.88 8.42 1.73
C LEU A 129 -21.58 9.57 2.47
N ALA A 130 -22.84 9.38 2.87
CA ALA A 130 -23.56 10.37 3.68
C ALA A 130 -22.91 10.56 5.05
N ARG A 131 -22.52 9.46 5.71
CA ARG A 131 -21.85 9.50 7.01
C ARG A 131 -20.48 10.16 6.95
N ILE A 132 -19.67 9.88 5.92
CA ILE A 132 -18.37 10.54 5.71
C ILE A 132 -18.54 12.06 5.54
N ARG A 133 -19.62 12.52 4.89
CA ARG A 133 -19.91 13.96 4.72
C ARG A 133 -20.33 14.63 6.03
N SER A 134 -21.10 13.93 6.87
CA SER A 134 -21.61 14.44 8.14
C SER A 134 -20.56 14.39 9.26
N ASP A 135 -19.95 13.22 9.46
CA ASP A 135 -19.14 12.91 10.63
C ASP A 135 -17.63 13.10 10.36
N GLY A 136 -17.26 13.33 9.09
CA GLY A 136 -15.88 13.41 8.65
C GLY A 136 -15.23 12.02 8.43
N PRO A 137 -13.90 11.90 8.54
CA PRO A 137 -13.20 10.64 8.30
C PRO A 137 -13.61 9.56 9.32
N ILE A 138 -14.18 8.46 8.82
CA ILE A 138 -14.54 7.28 9.61
C ILE A 138 -13.64 6.10 9.26
N ARG A 139 -13.46 5.17 10.20
CA ARG A 139 -12.74 3.89 10.01
C ARG A 139 -13.75 2.76 9.84
N ALA A 140 -13.32 1.67 9.21
CA ALA A 140 -14.14 0.46 9.10
C ALA A 140 -14.61 -0.08 10.47
N ARG A 141 -13.84 0.15 11.55
CA ARG A 141 -14.24 -0.23 12.91
C ARG A 141 -15.41 0.58 13.48
N ASP A 142 -15.63 1.79 12.97
CA ASP A 142 -16.70 2.71 13.39
C ASP A 142 -18.03 2.37 12.68
N ILE A 143 -17.98 1.40 11.75
CA ILE A 143 -19.14 0.80 11.10
C ILE A 143 -19.53 -0.43 11.94
N GLU A 144 -20.65 -0.30 12.64
CA GLU A 144 -21.29 -1.41 13.32
C GLU A 144 -22.05 -2.26 12.30
N THR A 145 -21.83 -3.56 12.34
CA THR A 145 -22.62 -4.53 11.57
C THR A 145 -23.38 -5.37 12.57
N ASN A 146 -24.71 -5.48 12.43
CA ASN A 146 -25.56 -6.37 13.24
C ASN A 146 -25.32 -7.87 12.91
N THR A 147 -24.21 -8.21 12.28
CA THR A 147 -23.82 -9.57 11.95
C THR A 147 -23.09 -10.19 13.13
N THR A 148 -23.54 -11.38 13.55
CA THR A 148 -22.83 -12.21 14.52
C THR A 148 -21.40 -12.44 14.03
N LYS A 149 -20.40 -12.03 14.84
CA LYS A 149 -18.97 -12.21 14.56
C LYS A 149 -18.71 -13.66 14.15
N ARG A 150 -18.28 -13.89 12.92
CA ARG A 150 -17.83 -15.23 12.49
C ARG A 150 -16.34 -15.29 12.78
N ALA A 151 -15.89 -16.31 13.51
CA ALA A 151 -14.53 -16.37 14.06
C ALA A 151 -13.41 -16.67 13.04
N GLY A 152 -13.51 -16.15 11.81
CA GLY A 152 -12.55 -16.39 10.72
C GLY A 152 -11.66 -15.20 10.41
N TRP A 153 -10.43 -15.45 9.95
CA TRP A 153 -9.50 -14.43 9.42
C TRP A 153 -10.14 -13.59 8.29
N TRP A 154 -11.13 -14.15 7.59
CA TRP A 154 -11.86 -13.51 6.50
C TRP A 154 -13.20 -12.87 6.92
N ASP A 155 -13.39 -12.57 8.20
CA ASP A 155 -14.58 -11.82 8.67
C ASP A 155 -14.38 -10.32 8.40
N TRP A 156 -14.53 -9.93 7.13
CA TRP A 156 -14.39 -8.55 6.70
C TRP A 156 -15.67 -7.77 7.01
N LYS A 157 -15.52 -6.65 7.71
CA LYS A 157 -16.51 -5.58 7.71
C LYS A 157 -16.44 -4.83 6.36
N PRO A 158 -17.53 -4.14 5.95
CA PRO A 158 -17.52 -3.29 4.76
C PRO A 158 -16.36 -2.29 4.73
#